data_AF-A0AA96WZN9-F1
#
_entry.id   AF-A0AA96WZN9-F1
#
_cell.length_a   1.000
_cell.length_b   1.000
_cell.length_c   1.000
_cell.angle_alpha   90.00
_cell.angle_beta   90.00
_cell.angle_gamma   90.00
#
_symmetry.space_group_name_H-M   'P 1'
#
loop_
_entity.id
_entity.type
_entity.pdbx_description
1 polymer ?
#
loop_
_entity_poly.entity_id
_entity_poly.type
_entity_poly.pdbx_seq_one_letter_code
_entity_poly.pdbx_strand_id
1 'polypeptide(L)' 'MQFRIQRASLVDRENPVAEIWHNDQYVAEISQETEEFQLDIYPNPDPTSNGVWSFDLDAFLVNLEEAKRTLREK' A
#
# COMPACT_ATOMS: atom_id res chain seq x y z
N MET A 1 1.55 16.39 2.54
CA MET A 1 0.84 15.10 2.55
C MET A 1 1.59 14.20 1.62
N GLN A 2 2.20 13.14 2.15
CA GLN A 2 3.14 12.30 1.42
C GLN A 2 2.81 10.84 1.70
N PHE A 3 2.88 10.02 0.66
CA PHE A 3 2.81 8.58 0.79
C PHE A 3 4.14 8.03 1.32
N ARG A 4 4.06 7.00 2.16
CA ARG A 4 5.23 6.27 2.66
C ARG A 4 5.04 4.80 2.33
N ILE A 5 6.03 4.22 1.68
CA ILE A 5 6.11 2.79 1.42
C ILE A 5 6.93 2.13 2.53
N GLN A 6 6.41 1.04 3.08
CA GLN A 6 7.12 0.25 4.08
C GLN A 6 7.05 -1.23 3.72
N ARG A 7 8.20 -1.90 3.69
CA ARG A 7 8.24 -3.35 3.55
C ARG A 7 8.03 -4.00 4.92
N ALA A 8 7.07 -4.91 5.02
CA ALA A 8 6.77 -5.62 6.26
C ALA A 8 6.70 -7.13 6.01
N SER A 9 7.16 -7.92 6.98
CA SER A 9 6.96 -9.36 7.02
C SER A 9 5.86 -9.65 8.03
N LEU A 10 4.78 -10.29 7.57
CA LEU A 10 3.64 -10.64 8.42
C LEU A 10 3.78 -12.09 8.89
N VAL A 11 3.36 -12.38 10.13
CA VAL A 11 3.52 -13.71 10.75
C VAL A 11 2.68 -14.78 10.05
N ASP A 12 1.60 -14.36 9.39
CA ASP A 12 0.63 -15.19 8.68
C ASP A 12 0.90 -15.28 7.17
N ARG A 13 2.02 -14.74 6.67
CA ARG A 13 2.37 -14.75 5.24
C ARG A 13 3.78 -15.25 4.99
N GLU A 14 3.98 -15.91 3.85
CA GLU A 14 5.29 -16.44 3.45
C GLU A 14 6.18 -15.36 2.85
N ASN A 15 5.58 -14.40 2.12
CA ASN A 15 6.31 -13.30 1.49
C ASN A 15 6.06 -11.97 2.21
N PRO A 16 7.00 -11.01 2.11
CA PRO A 16 6.77 -9.67 2.63
C PRO A 16 5.74 -8.92 1.77
N VAL A 17 5.09 -7.94 2.41
CA VAL A 17 4.19 -6.99 1.78
C VAL A 17 4.83 -5.61 1.69
N ALA A 18 4.39 -4.80 0.74
CA ALA A 18 4.68 -3.38 0.68
C ALA A 18 3.44 -2.61 1.14
N GLU A 19 3.50 -2.12 2.35
CA GLU A 19 2.50 -1.28 2.98
C GLU A 19 2.54 0.13 2.40
N ILE A 20 1.37 0.67 2.07
CA ILE A 20 1.19 2.03 1.55
C ILE A 20 0.48 2.84 2.62
N TRP A 21 1.21 3.78 3.20
CA TRP A 21 0.74 4.70 4.21
C TRP A 21 0.54 6.09 3.61
N HIS A 22 -0.46 6.81 4.08
CA HIS A 22 -0.61 8.23 3.77
C HIS A 22 -0.78 9.01 5.07
N ASN A 23 0.22 9.84 5.39
CA ASN A 23 0.46 10.30 6.76
C ASN A 23 0.59 9.08 7.70
N ASP A 24 -0.25 8.97 8.73
CA ASP A 24 -0.25 7.85 9.69
C ASP A 24 -1.41 6.87 9.45
N GLN A 25 -2.04 6.91 8.28
CA GLN A 25 -3.18 6.05 7.95
C GLN A 25 -2.79 4.97 6.94
N TYR A 26 -3.28 3.75 7.20
CA TYR A 26 -3.08 2.60 6.33
C TYR A 26 -4.03 2.69 5.14
N VAL A 27 -3.48 2.80 3.93
CA VAL A 27 -4.29 2.97 2.71
C VAL A 27 -4.47 1.63 2.01
N ALA A 28 -3.37 0.94 1.76
CA ALA A 28 -3.34 -0.26 0.95
C ALA A 28 -2.08 -1.07 1.23
N GLU A 29 -2.04 -2.29 0.75
CA GLU A 29 -0.83 -3.10 0.69
C GLU A 29 -0.71 -3.81 -0.64
N ILE A 30 0.52 -4.01 -1.08
CA ILE A 30 0.84 -4.87 -2.21
C ILE A 30 1.50 -6.13 -1.69
N SER A 31 1.04 -7.29 -2.15
CA SER A 31 1.63 -8.59 -1.87
C SER A 31 1.96 -9.33 -3.16
N GLN A 32 2.87 -10.29 -3.06
CA GLN A 32 3.21 -11.20 -4.15
C GLN A 32 3.36 -12.62 -3.58
N GLU A 33 2.26 -13.17 -3.06
CA GLU A 33 2.22 -14.57 -2.58
C GLU A 33 2.18 -15.59 -3.73
N THR A 34 1.76 -15.14 -4.91
CA THR A 34 1.75 -15.94 -6.15
C THR A 34 2.60 -15.24 -7.22
N GLU A 35 2.51 -15.67 -8.47
CA GLU A 35 3.24 -15.03 -9.57
C GLU A 35 2.80 -13.57 -9.82
N GLU A 36 1.55 -13.23 -9.47
CA GLU A 36 0.96 -11.92 -9.70
C GLU A 36 1.03 -11.01 -8.47
N PHE A 37 1.09 -9.69 -8.71
CA PHE A 37 0.97 -8.70 -7.64
C PHE A 37 -0.51 -8.48 -7.31
N GLN A 38 -0.86 -8.60 -6.03
CA GLN A 38 -2.19 -8.27 -5.53
C GLN A 38 -2.13 -6.94 -4.75
N LEU A 39 -3.16 -6.11 -4.93
CA LEU A 39 -3.35 -4.86 -4.20
C LEU A 39 -4.62 -4.96 -3.36
N ASP A 40 -4.48 -4.89 -2.05
CA ASP A 40 -5.60 -4.81 -1.11
C ASP A 40 -5.73 -3.35 -0.64
N ILE A 41 -6.95 -2.80 -0.68
CA ILE A 41 -7.23 -1.39 -0.34
C ILE A 41 -8.17 -1.34 0.86
N TYR A 42 -7.83 -0.52 1.85
CA TYR A 42 -8.58 -0.36 3.09
C TYR A 42 -9.42 0.93 3.07
N PRO A 43 -10.60 0.93 3.72
CA PRO A 43 -11.43 2.13 3.81
C PRO A 43 -10.71 3.24 4.58
N ASN A 44 -10.98 4.49 4.19
CA ASN A 44 -10.44 5.64 4.92
C ASN A 44 -11.01 5.68 6.34
N PRO A 45 -10.16 5.63 7.38
CA PRO A 45 -10.62 5.60 8.76
C PRO A 45 -11.08 6.97 9.28
N ASP A 46 -10.88 8.06 8.53
CA ASP A 46 -11.39 9.38 8.89
C ASP A 46 -12.94 9.37 8.84
N PRO A 47 -13.62 9.60 9.98
CA PRO A 47 -15.09 9.56 10.04
C PRO A 47 -15.76 10.62 9.17
N THR A 48 -15.05 11.68 8.78
CA THR A 48 -15.57 12.75 7.91
C THR A 48 -15.50 12.40 6.41
N SER A 49 -14.72 11.37 6.06
CA SER A 49 -14.47 10.95 4.67
C SER A 49 -15.48 9.93 4.12
N ASN A 50 -16.36 9.41 4.97
CA ASN A 50 -17.30 8.33 4.63
C ASN A 50 -16.62 7.09 4.03
N GLY A 51 -15.41 6.76 4.50
CA GLY A 51 -14.63 5.61 4.03
C GLY A 51 -13.88 5.85 2.71
N VAL A 52 -13.93 7.06 2.14
CA VAL A 52 -13.38 7.35 0.82
C VAL A 52 -11.99 7.97 0.93
N TRP A 53 -11.04 7.42 0.18
CA TRP A 53 -9.76 8.06 -0.09
C TRP A 53 -9.86 8.99 -1.30
N SER A 54 -9.26 10.17 -1.21
CA SER A 54 -9.14 11.09 -2.34
C SER A 54 -7.70 11.58 -2.42
N PHE A 55 -7.06 11.27 -3.54
CA PHE A 55 -5.66 11.57 -3.81
C PHE A 55 -5.51 12.11 -5.23
N ASP A 56 -4.38 12.74 -5.49
CA ASP A 56 -3.92 12.92 -6.86
C ASP A 56 -3.61 11.55 -7.50
N LEU A 57 -4.16 11.32 -8.69
CA LEU A 57 -4.09 10.01 -9.35
C LEU A 57 -2.65 9.66 -9.73
N ASP A 58 -1.92 10.61 -10.32
CA ASP A 58 -0.56 10.37 -10.80
C ASP A 58 0.39 10.14 -9.62
N ALA A 59 0.24 10.92 -8.55
CA ALA A 59 0.99 10.69 -7.31
C ALA A 59 0.72 9.30 -6.73
N PHE A 60 -0.52 8.82 -6.74
CA PHE A 60 -0.84 7.49 -6.24
C PHE A 60 -0.25 6.39 -7.14
N LEU A 61 -0.33 6.54 -8.46
CA LEU A 61 0.27 5.61 -9.42
C LEU A 61 1.79 5.48 -9.24
N VAL A 62 2.49 6.60 -9.03
CA VAL A 62 3.95 6.60 -8.76
C VAL A 62 4.26 5.79 -7.50
N ASN A 63 3.46 5.93 -6.44
CA ASN A 63 3.67 5.21 -5.20
C ASN A 63 3.32 3.72 -5.30
N LEU A 64 2.33 3.35 -6.11
CA LEU A 64 2.04 1.94 -6.41
C LEU A 64 3.21 1.26 -7.13
N GLU A 65 3.84 1.94 -8.08
CA GLU A 65 5.03 1.40 -8.75
C GLU A 65 6.25 1.33 -7.83
N GLU A 66 6.43 2.30 -6.93
CA GLU A 66 7.47 2.25 -5.89
C GLU A 66 7.27 1.08 -4.90
N ALA A 67 6.04 0.85 -4.46
CA ALA A 67 5.67 -0.29 -3.62
C ALA A 67 5.97 -1.63 -4.31
N LYS A 68 5.58 -1.78 -5.58
CA LYS A 68 5.91 -2.98 -6.38
C LYS A 68 7.42 -3.19 -6.52
N ARG A 69 8.20 -2.12 -6.71
CA ARG A 69 9.67 -2.21 -6.80
C ARG A 69 10.31 -2.66 -5.48
N THR A 70 9.81 -2.15 -4.36
CA THR A 70 10.31 -2.48 -3.01
C THR A 70 10.23 -3.98 -2.70
N LEU A 71 9.24 -4.68 -3.25
CA LEU A 71 9.11 -6.14 -3.13
C LEU A 71 10.10 -6.92 -3.99
N ARG A 72 10.59 -6.34 -5.09
CA ARG A 72 11.53 -6.98 -6.02
C ARG A 72 12.99 -6.78 -5.62
N GLU A 73 13.28 -5.76 -4.84
CA GLU A 73 14.62 -5.48 -4.31
C GLU A 73 14.92 -6.48 -3.19
N LYS A 74 15.89 -7.39 -3.43
CA LYS A 74 16.27 -8.44 -2.48
C LYS A 74 17.11 -7.90 -1.33
#